data_AF-A0A7Y4ZK12-F1
#
_entry.id   AF-A0A7Y4ZK12-F1
#
_cell.length_a   1.000
_cell.length_b   1.000
_cell.length_c   1.000
_cell.angle_alpha   90.00
_cell.angle_beta   90.00
_cell.angle_gamma   90.00
#
_symmetry.space_group_name_H-M   'P 1'
#
loop_
_entity.id
_entity.type
_entity.pdbx_description
1 polymer ?
#
loop_
_entity_poly.entity_id
_entity_poly.type
_entity_poly.pdbx_seq_one_letter_code
_entity_poly.pdbx_strand_id
1 'polypeptide(L)'
;TTFASTPDAGSVDFHALPLAPSFTAPAAPATTASAPVGDLLAQEQALVDTARAALARGRAVDALRAADEHAARFPAGKLAEERENLAIQALAFAGRRDEALARAARFHKRYPGSLYGGTLDELLKASRPDGSP
;
A
#
# COMPACT_ATOMS: atom_id res chain seq x y z
N THR A 1 48.54 30.75 36.27
CA THR A 1 48.74 29.84 37.43
C THR A 1 48.48 28.43 36.97
N THR A 2 49.53 27.63 37.00
CA THR A 2 49.62 26.24 36.52
C THR A 2 49.36 25.27 37.68
N PHE A 3 48.54 24.25 37.47
CA PHE A 3 48.50 23.00 38.26
C PHE A 3 48.17 21.87 37.25
N ALA A 4 49.16 21.09 36.81
CA ALA A 4 49.70 19.88 37.44
C ALA A 4 48.88 18.62 37.09
N SER A 5 49.45 17.79 36.21
CA SER A 5 49.04 16.43 35.87
C SER A 5 49.34 15.44 37.01
N THR A 6 48.51 14.40 37.10
CA THR A 6 48.96 13.05 37.51
C THR A 6 48.11 12.01 36.76
N PRO A 7 48.69 11.02 36.08
CA PRO A 7 48.02 9.79 35.67
C PRO A 7 48.32 8.66 36.67
N ASP A 8 47.36 7.80 36.97
CA ASP A 8 47.64 6.46 37.50
C ASP A 8 46.63 5.45 36.96
N ALA A 9 47.17 4.32 36.52
CA ALA A 9 46.51 3.27 35.77
C ALA A 9 45.98 2.20 36.73
N GLY A 10 44.73 1.78 36.52
CA GLY A 10 44.14 0.62 37.19
C GLY A 10 43.46 -0.28 36.17
N SER A 11 44.21 -1.25 35.65
CA SER A 11 43.72 -2.39 34.87
C SER A 11 42.78 -3.23 35.74
N VAL A 12 41.60 -3.59 35.22
CA VAL A 12 40.77 -4.62 35.82
C VAL A 12 40.59 -5.76 34.82
N ASP A 13 41.14 -6.91 35.20
CA ASP A 13 41.07 -8.16 34.46
C ASP A 13 39.63 -8.68 34.34
N PHE A 14 39.29 -9.08 33.12
CA PHE A 14 38.06 -9.76 32.75
C PHE A 14 38.09 -11.20 33.25
N HIS A 15 37.26 -11.57 34.22
CA HIS A 15 37.02 -12.97 34.53
C HIS A 15 35.52 -13.30 34.66
N ALA A 16 35.08 -14.18 33.76
CA ALA A 16 33.94 -15.11 33.84
C ALA A 16 32.50 -14.55 33.67
N LEU A 17 31.96 -14.77 32.46
CA LEU A 17 30.53 -15.02 32.18
C LEU A 17 30.10 -16.34 32.87
N PRO A 18 28.81 -16.60 33.22
CA PRO A 18 27.63 -16.21 32.43
C PRO A 18 26.36 -15.87 33.22
N LEU A 19 25.45 -15.11 32.61
CA LEU A 19 23.98 -15.24 32.70
C LEU A 19 23.41 -14.06 31.92
N ALA A 20 22.80 -14.33 30.77
CA ALA A 20 22.06 -13.31 30.03
C ALA A 20 20.81 -12.90 30.81
N PRO A 21 20.58 -11.60 31.05
CA PRO A 21 19.24 -11.07 31.11
C PRO A 21 18.91 -10.43 29.77
N SER A 22 17.81 -10.92 29.21
CA SER A 22 16.96 -10.40 28.15
C SER A 22 17.25 -8.94 27.76
N PHE A 23 17.43 -8.73 26.45
CA PHE A 23 17.27 -7.42 25.84
C PHE A 23 15.82 -6.98 26.09
N THR A 24 15.57 -6.26 27.18
CA THR A 24 14.38 -5.42 27.28
C THR A 24 14.61 -4.29 26.29
N ALA A 25 14.28 -4.56 25.03
CA ALA A 25 13.86 -3.49 24.16
C ALA A 25 12.74 -2.75 24.92
N PRO A 26 12.77 -1.42 25.04
CA PRO A 26 11.56 -0.72 25.42
C PRO A 26 10.52 -1.16 24.41
N ALA A 27 9.50 -1.88 24.88
CA ALA A 27 8.25 -2.01 24.17
C ALA A 27 7.78 -0.57 23.99
N ALA A 28 8.15 0.04 22.86
CA ALA A 28 7.47 1.23 22.40
C ALA A 28 5.99 0.88 22.48
N PRO A 29 5.17 1.72 23.14
CA PRO A 29 3.75 1.47 23.12
C PRO A 29 3.37 1.34 21.65
N ALA A 30 2.84 0.18 21.27
CA ALA A 30 2.02 0.08 20.09
C ALA A 30 0.82 1.00 20.38
N THR A 31 1.03 2.28 20.17
CA THR A 31 -0.02 3.25 19.96
C THR A 31 -0.61 2.83 18.62
N THR A 32 -1.47 1.82 18.66
CA THR A 32 -2.70 1.86 17.88
C THR A 32 -3.44 3.10 18.35
N ALA A 33 -2.96 4.27 17.91
CA ALA A 33 -3.82 5.41 17.75
C ALA A 33 -4.83 4.91 16.73
N SER A 34 -6.00 4.53 17.22
CA SER A 34 -7.20 4.52 16.39
C SER A 34 -7.31 5.92 15.84
N ALA A 35 -6.69 6.16 14.68
CA ALA A 35 -6.97 7.34 13.90
C ALA A 35 -8.50 7.44 13.84
N PRO A 36 -9.08 8.61 14.15
CA PRO A 36 -10.51 8.75 14.07
C PRO A 36 -10.95 8.33 12.67
N VAL A 37 -12.09 7.65 12.56
CA VAL A 37 -12.56 7.04 11.31
C VAL A 37 -12.57 8.05 10.15
N GLY A 38 -12.79 9.33 10.44
CA GLY A 38 -12.68 10.43 9.47
C GLY A 38 -11.30 10.59 8.84
N ASP A 39 -10.22 10.43 9.62
CA ASP A 39 -8.84 10.54 9.12
C ASP A 39 -8.49 9.35 8.22
N LEU A 40 -9.01 8.16 8.52
CA LEU A 40 -8.79 6.97 7.66
C LEU A 40 -9.51 7.11 6.32
N LEU A 41 -10.77 7.58 6.33
CA LEU A 41 -11.52 7.79 5.10
C LEU A 41 -10.88 8.87 4.22
N ALA A 42 -10.40 9.97 4.81
CA ALA A 42 -9.68 11.02 4.07
C ALA A 42 -8.40 10.48 3.40
N GLN A 43 -7.67 9.59 4.08
CA GLN A 43 -6.47 8.94 3.52
C GLN A 43 -6.80 7.95 2.40
N GLU A 44 -7.86 7.14 2.55
CA GLU A 44 -8.37 6.28 1.47
C GLU A 44 -8.71 7.14 0.24
N GLN A 45 -9.45 8.22 0.45
CA GLN A 45 -9.94 9.10 -0.61
C GLN A 45 -8.81 9.78 -1.37
N ALA A 46 -7.75 10.21 -0.68
CA ALA A 46 -6.57 10.78 -1.31
C ALA A 46 -5.88 9.83 -2.30
N LEU A 47 -5.80 8.52 -1.99
CA LEU A 47 -5.23 7.53 -2.89
C LEU A 47 -6.15 7.22 -4.08
N VAL A 48 -7.46 7.12 -3.83
CA VAL A 48 -8.47 6.94 -4.91
C VAL A 48 -8.47 8.13 -5.87
N ASP A 49 -8.44 9.36 -5.35
CA ASP A 49 -8.38 10.57 -6.17
C ASP A 49 -7.07 10.64 -6.96
N THR A 50 -5.95 10.22 -6.37
CA THR A 50 -4.66 10.11 -7.07
C THR A 50 -4.76 9.14 -8.24
N ALA A 51 -5.34 7.95 -8.02
CA ALA A 51 -5.52 6.95 -9.07
C ALA A 51 -6.44 7.47 -10.19
N ARG A 52 -7.58 8.08 -9.84
CA ARG A 52 -8.53 8.68 -10.80
C ARG A 52 -7.86 9.77 -11.63
N ALA A 53 -7.12 10.67 -10.98
CA ALA A 53 -6.45 11.78 -11.64
C ALA A 53 -5.24 11.34 -12.48
N ALA A 54 -4.64 10.19 -12.20
CA ALA A 54 -3.61 9.58 -13.04
C ALA A 54 -4.23 8.95 -14.30
N LEU A 55 -5.35 8.23 -14.19
CA LEU A 55 -6.10 7.70 -15.33
C LEU A 55 -6.55 8.80 -16.28
N ALA A 56 -7.13 9.89 -15.74
CA ALA A 56 -7.56 11.04 -16.53
C ALA A 56 -6.41 11.70 -17.34
N ARG A 57 -5.16 11.48 -16.93
CA ARG A 57 -3.95 11.99 -17.61
C ARG A 57 -3.26 10.93 -18.47
N GLY A 58 -3.87 9.76 -18.68
CA GLY A 58 -3.28 8.65 -19.42
C GLY A 58 -2.10 7.97 -18.70
N ARG A 59 -1.88 8.26 -17.42
CA ARG A 59 -0.77 7.69 -16.62
C ARG A 59 -1.20 6.39 -15.95
N ALA A 60 -1.42 5.37 -16.77
CA ALA A 60 -1.93 4.07 -16.33
C ALA A 60 -1.08 3.43 -15.22
N VAL A 61 0.24 3.47 -15.33
CA VAL A 61 1.16 2.90 -14.32
C VAL A 61 1.05 3.63 -12.98
N ASP A 62 0.95 4.96 -12.98
CA ASP A 62 0.78 5.75 -11.75
C ASP A 62 -0.58 5.47 -11.10
N ALA A 63 -1.63 5.30 -11.89
CA ALA A 63 -2.95 4.95 -11.40
C ALA A 63 -2.96 3.59 -10.71
N LEU A 64 -2.34 2.59 -11.34
CA LEU A 64 -2.23 1.25 -10.75
C LEU A 64 -1.42 1.28 -9.45
N ARG A 65 -0.30 2.03 -9.42
CA ARG A 65 0.51 2.17 -8.20
C ARG A 65 -0.30 2.75 -7.03
N ALA A 66 -1.07 3.81 -7.28
CA ALA A 66 -1.92 4.43 -6.25
C ALA A 66 -3.04 3.48 -5.79
N ALA A 67 -3.63 2.71 -6.70
CA ALA A 67 -4.63 1.71 -6.35
C ALA A 67 -4.04 0.55 -5.52
N ASP A 68 -2.87 0.02 -5.90
CA ASP A 68 -2.22 -1.07 -5.15
C ASP A 68 -1.72 -0.58 -3.77
N GLU A 69 -1.27 0.67 -3.67
CA GLU A 69 -0.95 1.30 -2.39
C GLU A 69 -2.18 1.39 -1.47
N HIS A 70 -3.35 1.78 -2.02
CA HIS A 70 -4.59 1.74 -1.27
C HIS A 70 -4.94 0.31 -0.85
N ALA A 71 -4.76 -0.71 -1.70
CA ALA A 71 -5.06 -2.09 -1.35
C ALA A 71 -4.17 -2.58 -0.19
N ALA A 72 -2.90 -2.18 -0.16
CA ALA A 72 -1.96 -2.54 0.90
C ALA A 72 -2.28 -1.84 2.24
N ARG A 73 -2.61 -0.54 2.19
CA ARG A 73 -2.89 0.25 3.40
C ARG A 73 -4.30 0.03 3.95
N PHE A 74 -5.27 -0.21 3.06
CA PHE A 74 -6.70 -0.31 3.39
C PHE A 74 -7.33 -1.56 2.73
N PRO A 75 -6.92 -2.78 3.15
CA PRO A 75 -7.41 -4.02 2.54
C PRO A 75 -8.92 -4.20 2.71
N ALA A 76 -9.49 -3.69 3.80
CA ALA A 76 -10.93 -3.66 4.09
C ALA A 76 -11.53 -2.23 4.02
N GLY A 77 -10.89 -1.33 3.26
CA GLY A 77 -11.31 0.06 3.14
C GLY A 77 -12.71 0.24 2.56
N LYS A 78 -13.35 1.37 2.88
CA LYS A 78 -14.68 1.74 2.39
C LYS A 78 -14.68 1.97 0.88
N LEU A 79 -13.56 2.41 0.30
CA LEU A 79 -13.42 2.69 -1.12
C LEU A 79 -12.80 1.51 -1.90
N ALA A 80 -12.84 0.31 -1.35
CA ALA A 80 -12.21 -0.86 -1.96
C ALA A 80 -12.78 -1.21 -3.34
N GLU A 81 -14.09 -1.06 -3.54
CA GLU A 81 -14.73 -1.34 -4.82
C GLU A 81 -14.29 -0.36 -5.92
N GLU A 82 -14.29 0.94 -5.62
CA GLU A 82 -13.83 1.96 -6.56
C GLU A 82 -12.35 1.80 -6.89
N ARG A 83 -11.51 1.48 -5.89
CA ARG A 83 -10.09 1.16 -6.11
C ARG A 83 -9.91 0.01 -7.11
N GLU A 84 -10.65 -1.09 -6.97
CA GLU A 84 -10.53 -2.22 -7.89
C GLU A 84 -10.94 -1.84 -9.32
N ASN A 85 -12.00 -1.06 -9.48
CA ASN A 85 -12.40 -0.50 -10.77
C ASN A 85 -11.25 0.30 -11.41
N LEU A 86 -10.63 1.22 -10.66
CA LEU A 86 -9.51 2.03 -11.14
C LEU A 86 -8.28 1.17 -11.51
N ALA A 87 -7.98 0.15 -10.71
CA ALA A 87 -6.86 -0.77 -11.00
C ALA A 87 -7.08 -1.57 -12.29
N ILE A 88 -8.30 -2.07 -12.53
CA ILE A 88 -8.63 -2.82 -13.76
C ILE A 88 -8.54 -1.90 -14.97
N GLN A 89 -9.08 -0.68 -14.88
CA GLN A 89 -8.95 0.33 -15.93
C GLN A 89 -7.47 0.62 -16.24
N ALA A 90 -6.66 0.83 -15.21
CA ALA A 90 -5.24 1.08 -15.35
C ALA A 90 -4.50 -0.07 -16.04
N LEU A 91 -4.80 -1.32 -15.68
CA LEU A 91 -4.21 -2.50 -16.34
C LEU A 91 -4.63 -2.58 -17.82
N ALA A 92 -5.90 -2.32 -18.13
CA ALA A 92 -6.39 -2.30 -19.51
C ALA A 92 -5.69 -1.22 -20.35
N PHE A 93 -5.58 0.01 -19.84
CA PHE A 93 -4.90 1.10 -20.55
C PHE A 93 -3.38 0.90 -20.65
N ALA A 94 -2.76 0.18 -19.72
CA ALA A 94 -1.36 -0.20 -19.80
C ALA A 94 -1.08 -1.36 -20.78
N GLY A 95 -2.11 -1.89 -21.47
CA GLY A 95 -1.99 -3.07 -22.33
C GLY A 95 -1.81 -4.38 -21.58
N ARG A 96 -1.93 -4.37 -20.24
CA ARG A 96 -1.77 -5.54 -19.35
C ARG A 96 -3.09 -6.31 -19.24
N ARG A 97 -3.59 -6.77 -20.39
CA ARG A 97 -4.94 -7.32 -20.56
C ARG A 97 -5.22 -8.53 -19.67
N ASP A 98 -4.32 -9.51 -19.63
CA ASP A 98 -4.55 -10.75 -18.87
C ASP A 98 -4.70 -10.48 -17.38
N GLU A 99 -3.91 -9.54 -16.86
CA GLU A 99 -4.01 -9.10 -15.47
C GLU A 99 -5.32 -8.35 -15.20
N ALA A 100 -5.74 -7.50 -16.16
CA ALA A 100 -7.03 -6.80 -16.08
C ALA A 100 -8.20 -7.79 -16.03
N LEU A 101 -8.18 -8.82 -16.89
CA LEU A 101 -9.19 -9.89 -16.92
C LEU A 101 -9.21 -10.71 -15.63
N ALA A 102 -8.03 -11.11 -15.13
CA ALA A 102 -7.92 -11.86 -13.89
C ALA A 102 -8.43 -11.06 -12.69
N ARG A 103 -8.15 -9.76 -12.65
CA ARG A 103 -8.62 -8.86 -11.59
C ARG A 103 -10.13 -8.58 -11.70
N ALA A 104 -10.66 -8.40 -12.91
CA ALA A 104 -12.10 -8.27 -13.14
C ALA A 104 -12.89 -9.52 -12.76
N ALA A 105 -12.38 -10.71 -13.04
CA ALA A 105 -13.01 -11.95 -12.60
C ALA A 105 -13.11 -12.05 -11.07
N ARG A 106 -12.11 -11.55 -10.33
CA ARG A 106 -12.16 -11.46 -8.87
C ARG A 106 -13.13 -10.38 -8.39
N PHE A 107 -13.17 -9.25 -9.09
CA PHE A 107 -14.09 -8.15 -8.84
C PHE A 107 -15.55 -8.63 -8.91
N HIS A 108 -15.95 -9.27 -10.01
CA HIS A 108 -17.32 -9.77 -10.18
C HIS A 108 -17.72 -10.80 -9.13
N LYS A 109 -16.79 -11.66 -8.70
CA LYS A 109 -17.04 -12.61 -7.61
C LYS A 109 -17.22 -11.91 -6.26
N ARG A 110 -16.51 -10.81 -6.02
CA ARG A 110 -16.54 -10.07 -4.75
C ARG A 110 -17.69 -9.06 -4.68
N TYR A 111 -18.05 -8.47 -5.81
CA TYR A 111 -19.02 -7.38 -5.94
C TYR A 111 -20.05 -7.68 -7.06
N PRO A 112 -20.88 -8.74 -6.92
CA PRO A 112 -21.77 -9.21 -7.99
C PRO A 112 -22.89 -8.22 -8.38
N GLY A 113 -23.12 -7.17 -7.60
CA GLY A 113 -24.09 -6.09 -7.87
C GLY A 113 -23.45 -4.72 -8.06
N SER A 114 -22.14 -4.66 -8.32
CA SER A 114 -21.42 -3.39 -8.50
C SER A 114 -21.93 -2.63 -9.73
N LEU A 115 -22.01 -1.30 -9.59
CA LEU A 115 -22.29 -0.40 -10.71
C LEU A 115 -21.15 -0.36 -11.74
N TYR A 116 -19.93 -0.77 -11.36
CA TYR A 116 -18.77 -0.76 -12.27
C TYR A 116 -18.70 -2.00 -13.17
N GLY A 117 -19.42 -3.07 -12.84
CA GLY A 117 -19.30 -4.36 -13.52
C GLY A 117 -19.46 -4.26 -15.04
N GLY A 118 -20.57 -3.67 -15.50
CA GLY A 118 -20.84 -3.53 -16.94
C GLY A 118 -19.82 -2.63 -17.66
N THR A 119 -19.38 -1.54 -17.05
CA THR A 119 -18.36 -0.65 -17.64
C THR A 119 -17.01 -1.36 -17.78
N LEU A 120 -16.62 -2.17 -16.80
CA LEU A 120 -15.39 -2.96 -16.87
C LEU A 120 -15.44 -4.01 -17.96
N ASP A 121 -16.58 -4.68 -18.13
CA ASP A 121 -16.76 -5.68 -19.18
C ASP A 121 -16.64 -5.06 -20.59
N GLU A 122 -17.27 -3.90 -20.81
CA GLU A 122 -17.17 -3.17 -22.07
C GLU A 122 -15.74 -2.67 -22.34
N LEU A 123 -15.06 -2.14 -21.32
CA LEU A 123 -13.66 -1.73 -21.44
C LEU A 123 -12.74 -2.91 -21.80
N LEU A 124 -12.94 -4.06 -21.17
CA LEU A 124 -12.17 -5.26 -21.44
C LEU A 124 -12.51 -5.85 -22.81
N LYS A 125 -13.72 -5.66 -23.33
CA LYS A 125 -14.04 -6.00 -24.71
C LYS A 125 -13.33 -5.09 -25.70
N ALA A 126 -13.33 -3.78 -25.46
CA ALA A 126 -12.72 -2.78 -26.33
C ALA A 126 -11.17 -2.87 -26.39
N SER A 127 -10.52 -3.29 -25.31
CA SER A 127 -9.06 -3.43 -25.22
C SER A 127 -8.50 -4.72 -25.84
N ARG A 128 -9.26 -5.43 -26.69
CA ARG A 128 -8.72 -6.58 -27.43
C ARG A 128 -7.77 -6.07 -28.52
N PRO A 129 -6.51 -6.52 -28.55
CA PRO A 129 -5.64 -6.25 -29.68
C PRO A 129 -6.12 -7.12 -30.86
N ASP A 130 -6.84 -6.52 -31.80
CA ASP A 130 -7.28 -7.09 -33.10
C ASP A 130 -8.48 -8.08 -33.01
N GLY A 131 -9.63 -7.89 -33.68
CA GLY A 131 -10.15 -6.81 -34.52
C GLY A 131 -11.61 -7.10 -34.90
N SER A 132 -12.50 -6.09 -34.78
CA SER A 132 -13.88 -5.97 -35.32
C SER A 132 -14.92 -7.09 -35.10
N PRO A 133 -16.24 -6.78 -35.16
CA PRO A 133 -17.30 -7.81 -35.19
C PRO A 133 -17.22 -8.70 -36.44
#